data_AF-X5HN84-F1
#
_entry.id   AF-X5HN84-F1
#
_cell.length_a   1.000
_cell.length_b   1.000
_cell.length_c   1.000
_cell.angle_alpha   90.00
_cell.angle_beta   90.00
_cell.angle_gamma   90.00
#
_symmetry.space_group_name_H-M   'P 1'
#
loop_
_entity.id
_entity.type
_entity.pdbx_description
1 polymer ?
#
loop_
_entity_poly.entity_id
_entity_poly.type
_entity_poly.pdbx_seq_one_letter_code
_entity_poly.pdbx_strand_id
1 'polypeptide(L)'
;MSDRQPPNKSSAHGNTASFRCETGPETLFDRVRFKMAGARRLKFYSAQFRRRLVEEGVPMEELQQFDPEHWDLIAADVRTDTGKFINSTWVCSADQRRWRVVIGFKDTIERVTGLEKDAPTPDAVTSGTLYKKVAKVNGELMDAEA
;
A
#
# COMPACT_ATOMS: atom_id res chain seq x y z
N MET A 1 19.30 -13.72 25.90
CA MET A 1 18.37 -12.72 25.38
C MET A 1 19.05 -12.07 24.19
N SER A 2 18.71 -12.49 22.97
CA SER A 2 19.33 -11.98 21.74
C SER A 2 18.29 -11.19 20.98
N ASP A 3 18.40 -9.86 21.04
CA ASP A 3 17.74 -8.96 20.10
C ASP A 3 18.32 -9.19 18.71
N ARG A 4 17.62 -10.00 17.91
CA ARG A 4 17.87 -10.08 16.46
C ARG A 4 17.15 -8.92 15.80
N GLN A 5 17.91 -7.86 15.53
CA GLN A 5 17.49 -6.81 14.61
C GLN A 5 17.57 -7.37 13.17
N PRO A 6 16.47 -7.37 12.39
CA PRO A 6 16.53 -7.88 11.02
C PRO A 6 17.33 -6.93 10.10
N PRO A 7 17.96 -7.46 9.05
CA PRO A 7 18.96 -6.76 8.27
C PRO A 7 18.37 -5.72 7.33
N ASN A 8 18.93 -4.51 7.43
CA ASN A 8 18.68 -3.38 6.56
C ASN A 8 19.14 -3.69 5.12
N LYS A 9 18.23 -3.82 4.16
CA LYS A 9 18.57 -3.86 2.72
C LYS A 9 18.00 -2.63 2.01
N SER A 10 18.91 -1.73 1.69
CA SER A 10 18.72 -0.53 0.88
C SER A 10 18.25 -0.84 -0.53
N SER A 11 17.12 -0.26 -0.93
CA SER A 11 16.81 0.10 -2.31
C SER A 11 16.41 1.57 -2.38
N ALA A 12 17.38 2.46 -2.66
CA ALA A 12 17.27 3.83 -3.21
C ALA A 12 16.03 4.73 -2.95
N HIS A 13 15.28 4.56 -1.85
CA HIS A 13 14.25 5.48 -1.32
C HIS A 13 14.33 5.48 0.21
N GLY A 14 15.46 5.98 0.74
CA GLY A 14 15.86 5.83 2.15
C GLY A 14 14.95 6.44 3.23
N ASN A 15 13.81 7.02 2.86
CA ASN A 15 12.87 7.64 3.77
C ASN A 15 11.48 6.97 3.76
N THR A 16 11.38 5.67 3.47
CA THR A 16 10.09 4.97 3.47
C THR A 16 10.08 3.72 4.34
N ALA A 17 8.92 3.38 4.90
CA ALA A 17 8.72 2.18 5.69
C ALA A 17 7.31 1.63 5.47
N SER A 18 7.18 0.30 5.45
CA SER A 18 5.91 -0.39 5.24
C SER A 18 5.24 -0.78 6.56
N PHE A 19 3.92 -0.67 6.61
CA PHE A 19 3.07 -1.12 7.71
C PHE A 19 1.99 -2.06 7.17
N ARG A 20 1.67 -3.13 7.91
CA ARG A 20 0.57 -4.05 7.57
C ARG A 20 -0.69 -3.69 8.33
N CYS A 21 -1.86 -3.89 7.72
CA CYS A 21 -3.15 -3.58 8.34
C CYS A 21 -3.34 -4.36 9.65
N GLU A 22 -2.91 -5.61 9.70
CA GLU A 22 -3.05 -6.51 10.86
C GLU A 22 -2.22 -6.09 12.08
N THR A 23 -1.09 -5.41 11.88
CA THR A 23 -0.10 -5.17 12.95
C THR A 23 0.33 -3.71 13.08
N GLY A 24 -0.03 -2.86 12.13
CA GLY A 24 0.33 -1.45 12.11
C GLY A 24 -0.63 -0.58 12.93
N PRO A 25 -0.39 0.73 13.00
CA PRO A 25 -1.26 1.66 13.73
C PRO A 25 -2.65 1.74 13.08
N GLU A 26 -3.71 1.57 13.86
CA GLU A 26 -5.10 1.69 13.37
C GLU A 26 -5.36 3.04 12.69
N THR A 27 -4.90 4.14 13.32
CA THR A 27 -5.05 5.51 12.79
C THR A 27 -4.41 5.71 11.41
N LEU A 28 -3.37 4.94 11.05
CA LEU A 28 -2.81 4.96 9.70
C LEU A 28 -3.80 4.37 8.69
N PHE A 29 -4.40 3.23 9.01
CA PHE A 29 -5.29 2.53 8.08
C PHE A 29 -6.65 3.21 7.97
N ASP A 30 -7.15 3.81 9.05
CA ASP A 30 -8.34 4.67 9.00
C ASP A 30 -8.10 5.86 8.08
N ARG A 31 -6.92 6.46 8.19
CA ARG A 31 -6.50 7.55 7.31
C ARG A 31 -6.42 7.14 5.84
N VAL A 32 -5.88 5.96 5.56
CA VAL A 32 -5.83 5.41 4.20
C VAL A 32 -7.26 5.16 3.68
N ARG A 33 -8.11 4.49 4.46
CA ARG A 33 -9.52 4.24 4.08
C ARG A 33 -10.27 5.55 3.82
N PHE A 34 -10.10 6.55 4.67
CA PHE A 34 -10.69 7.88 4.48
C PHE A 34 -10.24 8.53 3.16
N LYS A 35 -8.94 8.54 2.86
CA LYS A 35 -8.42 9.14 1.62
C LYS A 35 -8.80 8.36 0.36
N MET A 36 -8.92 7.05 0.50
CA MET A 36 -9.27 6.15 -0.60
C MET A 36 -10.79 5.89 -0.67
N ALA A 37 -11.62 6.56 0.14
CA ALA A 37 -13.06 6.32 0.18
C ALA A 37 -13.75 6.62 -1.16
N GLY A 38 -14.72 5.79 -1.54
CA GLY A 38 -15.48 5.94 -2.77
C GLY A 38 -14.80 5.33 -4.01
N ALA A 39 -15.61 4.63 -4.79
CA ALA A 39 -15.20 3.98 -6.02
C ALA A 39 -14.69 5.01 -7.05
N ARG A 40 -13.61 4.66 -7.75
CA ARG A 40 -12.98 5.55 -8.73
C ARG A 40 -12.17 4.78 -9.76
N ARG A 41 -11.81 5.48 -10.85
CA ARG A 41 -10.96 4.91 -11.89
C ARG A 41 -9.48 5.19 -11.63
N LEU A 42 -8.67 4.14 -11.48
CA LEU A 42 -7.22 4.26 -11.34
C LEU A 42 -6.51 4.46 -12.68
N LYS A 43 -5.31 5.03 -12.62
CA LYS A 43 -4.42 5.29 -13.76
C LYS A 43 -3.19 4.39 -13.70
N PHE A 44 -2.71 3.89 -14.83
CA PHE A 44 -1.42 3.21 -14.86
C PHE A 44 -0.28 4.21 -15.07
N TYR A 45 0.79 4.04 -14.29
CA TYR A 45 1.94 4.95 -14.21
C TYR A 45 2.66 5.23 -15.55
N SER A 46 2.89 4.21 -16.39
CA SER A 46 3.62 4.40 -17.66
C SER A 46 3.15 3.46 -18.78
N ALA A 47 3.43 3.83 -20.04
CA ALA A 47 3.13 3.01 -21.20
C ALA A 47 3.89 1.67 -21.19
N GLN A 48 5.16 1.69 -20.76
CA GLN A 48 5.96 0.48 -20.61
C GLN A 48 5.38 -0.46 -19.54
N PHE A 49 4.93 0.10 -18.42
CA PHE A 49 4.26 -0.69 -17.37
C PHE A 49 2.97 -1.32 -17.90
N ARG A 50 2.12 -0.56 -18.60
CA ARG A 50 0.92 -1.09 -19.25
C ARG A 50 1.24 -2.24 -20.20
N ARG A 51 2.22 -2.07 -21.08
CA ARG A 51 2.63 -3.10 -22.03
C ARG A 51 3.02 -4.40 -21.32
N ARG A 52 3.82 -4.31 -20.25
CA ARG A 52 4.19 -5.48 -19.43
C ARG A 52 2.98 -6.16 -18.82
N LEU A 53 2.01 -5.40 -18.30
CA LEU A 53 0.79 -5.97 -17.71
C LEU A 53 -0.07 -6.71 -18.75
N VAL A 54 -0.16 -6.18 -19.98
CA VAL A 54 -0.83 -6.87 -21.10
C VAL A 54 -0.11 -8.18 -21.44
N GLU A 55 1.22 -8.15 -21.56
CA GLU A 55 2.04 -9.35 -21.84
C GLU A 55 1.89 -10.41 -20.72
N GLU A 56 1.65 -9.99 -19.48
CA GLU A 56 1.41 -10.88 -18.33
C GLU A 56 -0.05 -11.35 -18.19
N GLY A 57 -0.97 -10.93 -19.07
CA GLY A 57 -2.38 -11.29 -19.01
C GLY A 57 -3.11 -10.73 -17.79
N VAL A 58 -2.71 -9.54 -17.33
CA VAL A 58 -3.35 -8.88 -16.18
C VAL A 58 -4.67 -8.24 -16.63
N PRO A 59 -5.79 -8.42 -15.88
CA PRO A 59 -7.11 -7.87 -16.22
C PRO A 59 -7.16 -6.36 -15.93
N MET A 60 -6.50 -5.58 -16.77
CA MET A 60 -6.28 -4.15 -16.53
C MET A 60 -7.57 -3.33 -16.35
N GLU A 61 -8.61 -3.62 -17.12
CA GLU A 61 -9.88 -2.88 -17.05
C GLU A 61 -10.60 -3.07 -15.71
N GLU A 62 -10.58 -4.28 -15.17
CA GLU A 62 -11.13 -4.61 -13.86
C GLU A 62 -10.29 -3.95 -12.75
N LEU A 63 -8.95 -4.03 -12.84
CA LEU A 63 -8.06 -3.41 -11.85
C LEU A 63 -8.12 -1.87 -11.86
N GLN A 64 -8.59 -1.24 -12.94
CA GLN A 64 -8.84 0.19 -12.95
C GLN A 64 -10.11 0.58 -12.19
N GLN A 65 -11.06 -0.33 -12.01
CA GLN A 65 -12.32 -0.09 -11.30
C GLN A 65 -12.09 -0.31 -9.81
N PHE A 66 -11.38 0.63 -9.18
CA PHE A 66 -11.10 0.55 -7.76
C PHE A 66 -12.37 0.76 -6.96
N ASP A 67 -12.60 -0.18 -6.06
CA ASP A 67 -13.70 -0.14 -5.13
C ASP A 67 -13.19 -0.52 -3.72
N PRO A 68 -13.06 0.45 -2.80
CA PRO A 68 -12.53 0.18 -1.46
C PRO A 68 -13.45 -0.69 -0.60
N GLU A 69 -14.72 -0.89 -0.98
CA GLU A 69 -15.65 -1.78 -0.25
C GLU A 69 -15.46 -3.26 -0.62
N HIS A 70 -14.96 -3.52 -1.84
CA HIS A 70 -14.74 -4.87 -2.37
C HIS A 70 -13.25 -5.24 -2.46
N TRP A 71 -12.36 -4.35 -2.03
CA TRP A 71 -10.91 -4.55 -2.03
C TRP A 71 -10.38 -4.57 -0.60
N ASP A 72 -9.49 -5.52 -0.31
CA ASP A 72 -8.88 -5.66 1.01
C ASP A 72 -7.63 -4.77 1.13
N LEU A 73 -7.65 -3.77 2.01
CA LEU A 73 -6.45 -3.02 2.36
C LEU A 73 -5.52 -3.89 3.22
N ILE A 74 -4.32 -4.21 2.71
CA ILE A 74 -3.38 -5.10 3.41
C ILE A 74 -2.15 -4.39 3.97
N ALA A 75 -1.71 -3.29 3.35
CA ALA A 75 -0.53 -2.54 3.78
C ALA A 75 -0.55 -1.09 3.30
N ALA A 76 0.30 -0.27 3.91
CA ALA A 76 0.57 1.10 3.47
C ALA A 76 2.05 1.44 3.69
N ASP A 77 2.66 2.13 2.73
CA ASP A 77 4.00 2.69 2.91
C ASP A 77 3.89 4.14 3.36
N VAL A 78 4.76 4.52 4.28
CA VAL A 78 4.84 5.87 4.83
C VAL A 78 6.21 6.47 4.61
N ARG A 79 6.25 7.79 4.55
CA ARG A 79 7.50 8.54 4.67
C ARG A 79 7.98 8.55 6.12
N THR A 80 9.19 8.10 6.40
CA THR A 80 9.75 8.01 7.77
C THR A 80 10.01 9.39 8.39
N ASP A 81 10.32 10.38 7.56
CA ASP A 81 10.56 11.77 7.97
C ASP A 81 9.30 12.51 8.42
N THR A 82 8.15 12.23 7.80
CA THR A 82 6.88 12.93 8.07
C THR A 82 5.83 12.07 8.75
N GLY A 83 5.91 10.74 8.65
CA GLY A 83 4.87 9.80 9.12
C GLY A 83 3.65 9.72 8.21
N LYS A 84 3.63 10.44 7.08
CA LYS A 84 2.50 10.46 6.14
C LYS A 84 2.58 9.27 5.19
N PHE A 85 1.44 8.62 4.93
CA PHE A 85 1.38 7.57 3.93
C PHE A 85 1.62 8.12 2.51
N ILE A 86 2.24 7.32 1.64
CA ILE A 86 2.56 7.67 0.25
C ILE A 86 1.90 6.72 -0.75
N ASN A 87 1.68 5.47 -0.35
CA ASN A 87 0.96 4.50 -1.14
C ASN A 87 0.16 3.57 -0.21
N SER A 88 -0.72 2.80 -0.82
CA SER A 88 -1.51 1.77 -0.17
C SER A 88 -1.49 0.52 -1.03
N THR A 89 -1.45 -0.65 -0.37
CA THR A 89 -1.45 -1.95 -1.03
C THR A 89 -2.75 -2.65 -0.74
N TRP A 90 -3.43 -3.05 -1.80
CA TRP A 90 -4.74 -3.67 -1.76
C TRP A 90 -4.72 -5.05 -2.40
N VAL A 91 -5.67 -5.88 -2.02
CA VAL A 91 -5.96 -7.15 -2.68
C VAL A 91 -7.37 -7.12 -3.23
N CYS A 92 -7.53 -7.56 -4.47
CA CYS A 92 -8.83 -7.74 -5.11
C CYS A 92 -8.87 -9.03 -5.90
N SER A 93 -10.08 -9.44 -6.28
CA SER A 93 -10.30 -10.54 -7.22
C SER A 93 -10.69 -9.97 -8.58
N ALA A 94 -10.00 -10.39 -9.63
CA ALA A 94 -10.26 -10.01 -11.01
C ALA A 94 -9.87 -11.18 -11.93
N ASP A 95 -10.70 -11.48 -12.93
CA ASP A 95 -10.55 -12.65 -13.80
C ASP A 95 -10.30 -13.96 -13.02
N GLN A 96 -11.13 -14.22 -12.00
CA GLN A 96 -11.05 -15.38 -11.09
C GLN A 96 -9.72 -15.54 -10.31
N ARG A 97 -8.79 -14.58 -10.41
CA ARG A 97 -7.49 -14.57 -9.73
C ARG A 97 -7.45 -13.47 -8.70
N ARG A 98 -6.59 -13.63 -7.68
CA ARG A 98 -6.32 -12.55 -6.71
C ARG A 98 -5.09 -11.75 -7.11
N TRP A 99 -5.22 -10.43 -7.02
CA TRP A 99 -4.20 -9.47 -7.40
C TRP A 99 -3.83 -8.58 -6.24
N ARG A 100 -2.54 -8.42 -6.00
CA ARG A 100 -1.98 -7.39 -5.13
C ARG A 100 -1.73 -6.14 -5.99
N VAL A 101 -2.32 -5.02 -5.60
CA VAL A 101 -2.24 -3.74 -6.32
C VAL A 101 -1.69 -2.67 -5.38
N VAL A 102 -0.58 -2.04 -5.77
CA VAL A 102 -0.02 -0.87 -5.07
C VAL A 102 -0.52 0.39 -5.74
N ILE A 103 -1.23 1.22 -4.98
CA ILE A 103 -1.82 2.48 -5.41
C ILE A 103 -1.07 3.63 -4.74
N GLY A 104 -0.40 4.43 -5.55
CA GLY A 104 0.33 5.61 -5.13
C GLY A 104 -0.46 6.90 -5.37
N PHE A 105 0.27 8.00 -5.51
CA PHE A 105 -0.29 9.34 -5.62
C PHE A 105 -1.21 9.52 -6.83
N LYS A 106 -2.27 10.34 -6.67
CA LYS A 106 -3.26 10.67 -7.73
C LYS A 106 -3.90 9.44 -8.39
N ASP A 107 -4.28 8.46 -7.57
CA ASP A 107 -4.97 7.23 -7.97
C ASP A 107 -4.18 6.42 -9.01
N THR A 108 -2.86 6.34 -8.83
CA THR A 108 -1.96 5.69 -9.79
C THR A 108 -1.59 4.28 -9.34
N ILE A 109 -1.85 3.29 -10.19
CA ILE A 109 -1.32 1.92 -10.04
C ILE A 109 0.17 1.96 -10.36
N GLU A 110 0.99 1.67 -9.35
CA GLU A 110 2.45 1.62 -9.43
C GLU A 110 2.97 0.19 -9.56
N ARG A 111 2.24 -0.78 -9.03
CA ARG A 111 2.60 -2.20 -9.08
C ARG A 111 1.37 -3.08 -9.07
N VAL A 112 1.42 -4.16 -9.86
CA VAL A 112 0.46 -5.25 -9.82
C VAL A 112 1.23 -6.55 -9.71
N THR A 113 0.77 -7.48 -8.88
CA THR A 113 1.37 -8.81 -8.73
C THR A 113 0.27 -9.82 -8.45
N GLY A 114 0.19 -10.89 -9.25
CA GLY A 114 -0.73 -11.99 -8.98
C GLY A 114 -0.33 -12.71 -7.69
N LEU A 115 -1.30 -13.01 -6.81
CA LEU A 115 -1.03 -13.65 -5.52
C LEU A 115 -0.74 -15.15 -5.62
N GLU A 116 -0.98 -15.77 -6.78
CA GLU A 116 -0.49 -17.13 -7.10
C GLU A 116 1.04 -17.18 -7.20
N LYS A 117 1.69 -16.01 -7.35
CA LYS A 117 3.14 -15.88 -7.29
C LYS A 117 3.54 -15.65 -5.83
N ASP A 118 4.47 -16.45 -5.30
CA ASP A 118 5.11 -16.25 -3.99
C ASP A 118 5.94 -14.95 -3.99
N ALA A 119 5.26 -13.81 -3.91
CA ALA A 119 5.90 -12.52 -3.86
C ALA A 119 6.23 -12.17 -2.40
N PRO A 120 7.52 -12.02 -2.04
CA PRO A 120 7.90 -11.64 -0.68
C PRO A 120 7.16 -10.37 -0.29
N THR A 121 6.53 -10.42 0.88
CA THR A 121 5.90 -9.24 1.45
C THR A 121 7.01 -8.46 2.16
N PRO A 122 7.12 -7.13 1.97
CA PRO A 122 8.17 -6.35 2.61
C PRO A 122 8.19 -6.55 4.13
N ASP A 123 9.38 -6.43 4.73
CA ASP A 123 9.51 -6.31 6.18
C ASP A 123 8.66 -5.12 6.64
N ALA A 124 7.76 -5.38 7.59
CA ALA A 124 6.81 -4.41 8.07
C ALA A 124 7.16 -3.95 9.48
N VAL A 125 6.99 -2.66 9.73
CA VAL A 125 7.14 -2.08 11.06
C VAL A 125 5.93 -2.46 11.92
N THR A 126 6.18 -3.09 13.06
CA THR A 126 5.14 -3.57 14.00
C THR A 126 5.17 -2.85 15.34
N SER A 127 6.24 -2.10 15.67
CA SER A 127 6.40 -1.39 16.94
C SER A 127 7.50 -0.32 16.89
N GLY A 128 7.75 0.36 18.01
CA GLY A 128 8.86 1.30 18.19
C GLY A 128 8.54 2.78 17.91
N THR A 129 9.58 3.62 17.86
CA THR A 129 9.44 5.09 17.75
C THR A 129 8.74 5.51 16.47
N LEU A 130 9.07 4.90 15.33
CA LEU A 130 8.44 5.21 14.05
C LEU A 130 6.95 4.84 14.07
N TYR A 131 6.60 3.69 14.64
CA TYR A 131 5.21 3.28 14.82
C TYR A 131 4.41 4.33 15.58
N LYS A 132 4.91 4.77 16.76
CA LYS A 132 4.24 5.80 17.58
C LYS A 132 4.10 7.13 16.84
N LYS A 133 5.14 7.54 16.11
CA LYS A 133 5.10 8.76 15.28
C LYS A 133 4.02 8.68 14.21
N VAL A 134 3.96 7.57 13.48
CA VAL A 134 2.96 7.34 12.42
C VAL A 134 1.55 7.33 13.00
N ALA A 135 1.36 6.63 14.13
CA ALA A 135 0.08 6.60 14.82
C ALA A 135 -0.42 8.01 15.17
N LYS A 136 0.46 8.81 15.79
CA LYS A 136 0.18 10.19 16.17
C LYS A 136 -0.14 11.08 14.97
N VAL A 137 0.75 11.13 13.97
CA VAL A 137 0.60 12.02 12.81
C VAL A 137 -0.69 11.73 12.05
N ASN A 138 -1.02 10.45 11.82
CA ASN A 138 -2.22 10.13 11.04
C ASN A 138 -3.50 10.35 11.85
N GLY A 139 -3.48 10.20 13.18
CA GLY A 139 -4.56 10.63 14.06
C GLY A 139 -4.81 12.14 13.98
N GLU A 140 -3.76 12.95 14.17
CA GLU A 140 -3.86 14.42 14.06
C GLU A 140 -4.36 14.89 12.68
N LEU A 141 -3.96 14.19 11.60
CA LEU A 141 -4.43 14.50 10.26
C LEU A 141 -5.88 14.07 10.00
N MET A 142 -6.39 13.07 10.72
CA MET A 142 -7.81 12.72 10.68
C MET A 142 -8.62 13.78 11.41
N ASP A 143 -8.21 14.17 12.63
CA ASP A 143 -8.91 15.18 13.43
C ASP A 143 -8.99 16.54 12.74
N ALA A 144 -7.95 16.92 11.99
CA ALA A 144 -7.91 18.19 11.27
C ALA A 144 -8.76 18.23 9.99
N GLU A 145 -9.21 17.08 9.49
CA GLU A 145 -9.96 16.97 8.22
C GLU A 145 -11.36 16.37 8.39
N ALA A 146 -11.76 16.03 9.61
CA ALA A 146 -13.11 15.60 10.00
C ALA A 146 -14.06 16.81 10.09
#